data_AF-A0A847G6C5-F1
#
_entry.id   AF-A0A847G6C5-F1
#
_cell.length_a   1.000
_cell.length_b   1.000
_cell.length_c   1.000
_cell.angle_alpha   90.00
_cell.angle_beta   90.00
_cell.angle_gamma   90.00
#
_symmetry.space_group_name_H-M   'P 1'
#
loop_
_entity.id
_entity.type
_entity.pdbx_description
1 polymer ?
#
loop_
_entity_poly.entity_id
_entity_poly.type
_entity_poly.pdbx_seq_one_letter_code
_entity_poly.pdbx_strand_id
1 'polypeptide(L)'
;SLKAQNLLVPISGQDATADGCNSIVKGELTVTIYKDIRKLSPLAVDAIDALLQGKDVEGLKNYSMAELTNVEGAQGEVPCLFLQVVQVTADNVYDEIVVSEFQAYDDVYRDIPEADRPAKP
;
A
#
# COMPACT_ATOMS: atom_id res chain seq x y z
N SER A 1 19.41 17.65 3.45
CA SER A 1 18.55 16.58 3.98
C SER A 1 17.87 17.10 5.25
N LEU A 2 16.60 16.72 5.51
CA LEU A 2 15.85 17.10 6.71
C LEU A 2 16.57 16.75 8.04
N LYS A 3 17.56 15.84 7.98
CA LYS A 3 18.54 15.60 9.05
C LYS A 3 19.36 16.84 9.47
N ALA A 4 19.55 17.81 8.58
CA ALA A 4 20.35 19.00 8.85
C ALA A 4 19.63 20.07 9.70
N GLN A 5 18.34 19.88 10.02
CA GLN A 5 17.53 20.91 10.69
C GLN A 5 16.85 20.45 11.98
N ASN A 6 17.02 19.18 12.41
CA ASN A 6 16.47 18.67 13.68
C ASN A 6 14.93 18.82 13.83
N LEU A 7 14.18 18.85 12.72
CA LEU A 7 12.71 18.79 12.73
C LEU A 7 12.23 17.36 12.47
N LEU A 8 11.50 16.80 13.44
CA LEU A 8 10.64 15.62 13.25
C LEU A 8 9.41 16.03 12.44
N VAL A 9 9.55 16.09 11.11
CA VAL A 9 8.40 16.21 10.19
C VAL A 9 8.11 14.80 9.68
N PRO A 10 6.89 14.27 9.80
CA PRO A 10 6.53 12.99 9.19
C PRO A 10 6.64 13.12 7.67
N ILE A 11 7.64 12.47 7.09
CA ILE A 11 7.82 12.36 5.65
C ILE A 11 7.01 11.13 5.21
N SER A 12 6.24 11.26 4.13
CA SER A 12 5.56 10.13 3.49
C SER A 12 6.26 9.77 2.17
N GLY A 13 6.39 8.48 1.91
CA GLY A 13 6.89 7.93 0.65
C GLY A 13 5.76 7.26 -0.13
N GLN A 14 5.90 7.14 -1.44
CA GLN A 14 4.95 6.42 -2.29
C GLN A 14 5.49 5.02 -2.66
N ASP A 15 4.55 4.09 -2.87
CA ASP A 15 4.75 2.77 -3.51
C ASP A 15 5.56 1.71 -2.75
N ALA A 16 5.85 1.91 -1.46
CA ALA A 16 6.60 0.94 -0.66
C ALA A 16 7.85 0.40 -1.39
N THR A 17 8.61 1.33 -2.00
CA THR A 17 9.89 1.00 -2.63
C THR A 17 10.86 0.44 -1.60
N ALA A 18 11.80 -0.39 -2.02
CA ALA A 18 12.83 -0.92 -1.12
C ALA A 18 13.56 0.19 -0.34
N ASP A 19 13.80 1.35 -0.97
CA ASP A 19 14.39 2.53 -0.32
C ASP A 19 13.45 3.15 0.72
N GLY A 20 12.16 3.33 0.39
CA GLY A 20 11.17 3.87 1.32
C GLY A 20 10.98 2.97 2.53
N CYS A 21 10.88 1.65 2.32
CA CYS A 21 10.80 0.66 3.39
C CYS A 21 12.07 0.64 4.24
N ASN A 22 13.24 0.72 3.64
CA ASN A 22 14.50 0.83 4.39
C ASN A 22 14.57 2.11 5.24
N SER A 23 14.15 3.26 4.71
CA SER A 23 14.05 4.51 5.48
C SER A 23 13.01 4.43 6.59
N ILE A 24 11.93 3.65 6.44
CA ILE A 24 10.98 3.35 7.52
C ILE A 24 11.67 2.58 8.65
N VAL A 25 12.39 1.52 8.31
CA VAL A 25 13.11 0.71 9.31
C VAL A 25 14.20 1.53 10.02
N LYS A 26 14.84 2.49 9.33
CA LYS A 26 15.81 3.43 9.92
C LYS A 26 15.17 4.56 10.75
N GLY A 27 13.85 4.68 10.77
CA GLY A 27 13.14 5.79 11.43
C GLY A 27 13.28 7.15 10.73
N GLU A 28 13.70 7.17 9.46
CA GLU A 28 13.85 8.38 8.65
C GLU A 28 12.54 8.76 7.94
N LEU A 29 11.71 7.74 7.64
CA LEU A 29 10.39 7.86 7.04
C LEU A 29 9.37 7.25 8.02
N THR A 30 8.26 7.92 8.29
CA THR A 30 7.29 7.40 9.27
C THR A 30 6.26 6.48 8.62
N VAL A 31 5.91 6.72 7.35
CA VAL A 31 4.86 5.99 6.66
C VAL A 31 5.09 5.96 5.15
N THR A 32 4.68 4.87 4.51
CA THR A 32 4.46 4.79 3.06
C THR A 32 3.09 4.18 2.76
N ILE A 33 2.52 4.54 1.62
CA ILE A 33 1.25 3.97 1.16
C ILE A 33 1.55 2.80 0.23
N TYR A 34 1.12 1.61 0.64
CA TYR A 34 1.25 0.38 -0.10
C TYR A 34 -0.07 0.01 -0.77
N LYS A 35 0.00 -0.33 -2.06
CA LYS A 35 -1.08 -0.88 -2.86
C LYS A 35 -0.53 -2.10 -3.58
N ASP A 36 -0.90 -3.30 -3.16
CA ASP A 36 -0.42 -4.52 -3.81
C ASP A 36 -1.11 -4.75 -5.15
N ILE A 37 -0.56 -4.19 -6.22
CA ILE A 37 -1.13 -4.32 -7.57
C ILE A 37 -1.26 -5.79 -8.02
N ARG A 38 -0.51 -6.72 -7.43
CA ARG A 38 -0.62 -8.15 -7.73
C ARG A 38 -1.98 -8.70 -7.32
N LYS A 39 -2.62 -8.11 -6.29
CA LYS A 39 -3.96 -8.46 -5.83
C LYS A 39 -5.08 -7.91 -6.72
N LEU A 40 -4.77 -7.02 -7.67
CA LEU A 40 -5.77 -6.45 -8.58
C LEU A 40 -6.33 -7.51 -9.55
N SER A 41 -5.48 -8.38 -10.10
CA SER A 41 -5.93 -9.42 -11.02
C SER A 41 -6.83 -10.46 -10.36
N PRO A 42 -6.48 -11.06 -9.20
CA PRO A 42 -7.40 -11.92 -8.45
C PRO A 42 -8.74 -11.23 -8.14
N LEU A 43 -8.70 -9.99 -7.63
CA LEU A 43 -9.90 -9.23 -7.30
C LEU A 43 -10.84 -9.04 -8.51
N ALA A 44 -10.27 -8.74 -9.68
CA ALA A 44 -11.03 -8.60 -10.92
C ALA A 44 -11.63 -9.94 -11.38
N VAL A 45 -10.87 -11.04 -11.26
CA VAL A 45 -11.35 -12.39 -11.60
C VAL A 45 -12.50 -12.80 -10.68
N ASP A 46 -12.36 -12.61 -9.37
CA ASP A 46 -13.39 -12.93 -8.38
C ASP A 46 -14.67 -12.12 -8.62
N ALA A 47 -14.53 -10.83 -8.95
CA ALA A 47 -15.66 -9.99 -9.32
C ALA A 47 -16.37 -10.48 -10.60
N ILE A 48 -15.62 -10.85 -11.64
CA ILE A 48 -16.18 -11.39 -12.89
C ILE A 48 -16.90 -12.71 -12.61
N ASP A 49 -16.32 -13.62 -11.83
CA ASP A 49 -16.92 -14.90 -11.49
C ASP A 49 -18.24 -14.73 -10.72
N ALA A 50 -18.27 -13.82 -9.73
CA ALA A 50 -19.49 -13.49 -9.00
C ALA A 50 -20.58 -12.95 -9.94
N LEU A 51 -20.25 -12.03 -10.85
CA LEU A 51 -21.19 -11.48 -11.82
C LEU A 51 -21.73 -12.56 -12.77
N LEU A 52 -20.89 -13.46 -13.26
CA LEU A 52 -21.30 -14.58 -14.13
C LEU A 52 -22.26 -15.54 -13.43
N GLN A 53 -22.10 -15.70 -12.11
CA GLN A 53 -22.97 -16.53 -11.28
C GLN A 53 -24.22 -15.79 -10.77
N GLY A 54 -24.39 -14.51 -11.10
CA GLY A 54 -25.49 -13.68 -10.60
C GLY A 54 -25.44 -13.43 -9.09
N LYS A 55 -24.24 -13.48 -8.50
CA LYS A 55 -23.98 -13.20 -7.09
C LYS A 55 -23.52 -11.75 -6.92
N ASP A 56 -23.68 -11.24 -5.70
CA ASP A 56 -23.14 -9.94 -5.32
C ASP A 56 -21.61 -9.98 -5.30
N VAL A 57 -20.99 -8.92 -5.81
CA VAL A 57 -19.54 -8.71 -5.74
C VAL A 57 -19.20 -8.08 -4.39
N GLU A 58 -18.43 -8.80 -3.57
CA GLU A 58 -18.03 -8.31 -2.26
C GLU A 58 -17.19 -7.02 -2.37
N GLY A 59 -17.49 -6.02 -1.53
CA GLY A 59 -16.76 -4.75 -1.49
C GLY A 59 -17.11 -3.74 -2.60
N LEU A 60 -18.00 -4.10 -3.54
CA LEU A 60 -18.48 -3.20 -4.57
C LEU A 60 -19.33 -2.08 -3.95
N LYS A 61 -18.99 -0.83 -4.25
CA LYS A 61 -19.71 0.35 -3.76
C LYS A 61 -19.97 1.34 -4.89
N ASN A 62 -21.15 1.93 -4.92
CA ASN A 62 -21.43 3.00 -5.87
C ASN A 62 -20.75 4.29 -5.42
N TYR A 63 -20.10 4.96 -6.37
CA TYR A 63 -19.56 6.29 -6.21
C TYR A 63 -20.13 7.19 -7.28
N SER A 64 -20.46 8.42 -6.91
CA SER A 64 -20.87 9.43 -7.88
C SER A 64 -19.69 9.86 -8.75
N MET A 65 -19.98 10.28 -9.98
CA MET A 65 -18.96 10.83 -10.87
C MET A 65 -18.30 12.09 -10.27
N ALA A 66 -19.03 12.87 -9.46
CA ALA A 66 -18.48 14.02 -8.75
C ALA A 66 -17.38 13.61 -7.75
N GLU A 67 -17.61 12.55 -6.97
CA GLU A 67 -16.63 12.01 -6.01
C GLU A 67 -15.40 11.41 -6.70
N LEU A 68 -15.59 10.74 -7.84
CA LEU A 68 -14.49 10.09 -8.56
C LEU A 68 -13.60 11.06 -9.33
N THR A 69 -14.18 12.16 -9.84
CA THR A 69 -13.47 13.10 -10.73
C THR A 69 -13.09 14.41 -10.06
N ASN A 70 -13.59 14.69 -8.86
CA ASN A 70 -13.53 16.00 -8.22
C ASN A 70 -14.08 17.14 -9.10
N VAL A 71 -15.04 16.83 -9.99
CA VAL A 71 -15.73 17.81 -10.83
C VAL A 71 -17.15 17.99 -10.29
N GLU A 72 -17.43 19.18 -9.74
CA GLU A 72 -18.77 19.53 -9.29
C GLU A 72 -19.78 19.46 -10.45
N GLY A 73 -20.93 18.81 -10.21
CA GLY A 73 -21.99 18.65 -11.19
C GLY A 73 -21.80 17.50 -12.18
N ALA A 74 -20.73 16.71 -12.09
CA ALA A 74 -20.59 15.48 -12.86
C ALA A 74 -21.71 14.48 -12.50
N GLN A 75 -22.46 14.02 -13.51
CA GLN A 75 -23.63 13.17 -13.33
C GLN A 75 -23.31 11.69 -13.49
N GLY A 76 -24.06 10.84 -12.78
CA GLY A 76 -23.97 9.38 -12.85
C GLY A 76 -23.30 8.76 -11.63
N GLU A 77 -23.50 7.45 -11.51
CA GLU A 77 -22.86 6.61 -10.49
C GLU A 77 -22.19 5.42 -11.16
N VAL A 78 -21.04 5.02 -10.62
CA VAL A 78 -20.29 3.86 -11.07
C VAL A 78 -20.04 2.95 -9.87
N PRO A 79 -20.39 1.66 -9.93
CA PRO A 79 -19.96 0.70 -8.94
C PRO A 79 -18.44 0.51 -9.05
N CYS A 80 -17.71 0.79 -7.97
CA CYS A 80 -16.26 0.63 -7.89
C CYS A 80 -15.90 -0.41 -6.85
N LEU A 81 -14.89 -1.21 -7.19
CA LEU A 81 -14.21 -2.11 -6.28
C LEU A 81 -12.77 -1.63 -6.13
N PHE A 82 -12.44 -1.06 -4.98
CA PHE A 82 -11.12 -0.52 -4.73
C PHE A 82 -10.20 -1.55 -4.09
N LEU A 83 -8.96 -1.59 -4.57
CA LEU A 83 -7.90 -2.35 -3.92
C LEU A 83 -7.68 -1.81 -2.51
N GLN A 84 -7.44 -2.71 -1.55
CA GLN A 84 -7.07 -2.32 -0.20
C GLN A 84 -5.77 -1.51 -0.21
N VAL A 85 -5.83 -0.33 0.41
CA VAL A 85 -4.68 0.54 0.63
C VAL A 85 -4.17 0.29 2.05
N VAL A 86 -2.88 0.00 2.18
CA VAL A 86 -2.25 -0.27 3.48
C VAL A 86 -1.27 0.85 3.80
N GLN A 87 -1.35 1.39 5.01
CA GLN A 87 -0.31 2.27 5.55
C GLN A 87 0.79 1.39 6.12
N VAL A 88 1.99 1.51 5.56
CA VAL A 88 3.15 0.75 6.01
C VAL A 88 4.01 1.63 6.90
N THR A 89 4.28 1.15 8.10
CA THR A 89 5.10 1.76 9.16
C THR A 89 6.16 0.76 9.62
N ALA A 90 7.00 1.14 10.58
CA ALA A 90 8.00 0.22 11.14
C ALA A 90 7.36 -1.03 11.77
N ASP A 91 6.10 -0.94 12.21
CA ASP A 91 5.40 -2.02 12.92
C ASP A 91 4.95 -3.15 11.98
N ASN A 92 4.69 -2.86 10.70
CA ASN A 92 4.14 -3.83 9.75
C ASN A 92 4.93 -3.97 8.44
N VAL A 93 6.03 -3.23 8.26
CA VAL A 93 6.85 -3.31 7.03
C VAL A 93 7.39 -4.71 6.76
N TYR A 94 7.69 -5.49 7.81
CA TYR A 94 8.13 -6.87 7.63
C TYR A 94 7.02 -7.75 7.03
N ASP A 95 5.83 -7.75 7.63
CA ASP A 95 4.73 -8.60 7.19
C ASP A 95 4.17 -8.18 5.84
N GLU A 96 3.92 -6.88 5.66
CA GLU A 96 3.24 -6.37 4.47
C GLU A 96 4.14 -6.33 3.24
N ILE A 97 5.47 -6.21 3.40
CA ILE A 97 6.39 -6.00 2.27
C ILE A 97 7.36 -7.16 2.08
N VAL A 98 7.90 -7.73 3.17
CA VAL A 98 8.93 -8.77 3.07
C VAL A 98 8.30 -10.16 3.04
N VAL A 99 7.40 -10.47 3.97
CA VAL A 99 6.68 -11.75 3.98
C VAL A 99 5.77 -11.89 2.75
N SER A 100 5.21 -10.78 2.27
CA SER A 100 4.44 -10.75 1.01
C SER A 100 5.31 -10.84 -0.25
N GLU A 101 6.65 -10.88 -0.09
CA GLU A 101 7.64 -10.90 -1.17
C GLU A 101 7.52 -9.71 -2.13
N PHE A 102 6.94 -8.58 -1.69
CA PHE A 102 6.82 -7.39 -2.50
C PHE A 102 8.17 -6.71 -2.71
N GLN A 103 9.02 -6.69 -1.67
CA GLN A 103 10.43 -6.32 -1.77
C GLN A 103 11.29 -7.39 -1.10
N ALA A 104 12.54 -7.53 -1.57
CA ALA A 104 13.47 -8.47 -0.97
C ALA A 104 13.87 -8.05 0.45
N TYR A 105 13.97 -9.02 1.35
CA TYR A 105 14.44 -8.82 2.73
C TYR A 105 15.78 -8.07 2.75
N ASP A 106 16.75 -8.51 1.96
CA ASP A 106 18.09 -7.95 1.98
C ASP A 106 18.11 -6.49 1.50
N ASP A 107 17.20 -6.09 0.60
CA ASP A 107 17.07 -4.70 0.17
C ASP A 107 16.42 -3.83 1.25
N VAL A 108 15.39 -4.33 1.93
CA VAL A 108 14.71 -3.60 3.02
C VAL A 108 15.63 -3.42 4.24
N TYR A 109 16.51 -4.40 4.54
CA TYR A 109 17.36 -4.41 5.73
C TYR A 109 18.87 -4.19 5.48
N ARG A 110 19.27 -3.81 4.25
CA ARG A 110 20.68 -3.68 3.81
C ARG A 110 21.64 -2.91 4.72
N ASP A 111 21.14 -1.97 5.51
CA ASP A 111 21.94 -1.08 6.38
C ASP A 111 21.57 -1.19 7.88
N ILE A 112 20.80 -2.20 8.25
CA ILE A 112 20.39 -2.44 9.64
C ILE A 112 21.39 -3.41 10.27
N PRO A 113 21.89 -3.20 11.51
CA PRO A 113 22.75 -4.17 12.18
C PRO A 113 22.07 -5.54 12.27
N GLU A 114 22.79 -6.64 12.05
CA GLU A 114 22.19 -7.99 12.02
C GLU A 114 21.42 -8.35 13.29
N ALA A 115 21.87 -7.85 14.45
CA ALA A 115 21.22 -8.05 15.74
C ALA A 115 19.84 -7.38 15.84
N ASP A 116 19.58 -6.35 15.01
CA ASP A 116 18.35 -5.56 15.02
C ASP A 116 17.40 -5.95 13.88
N ARG A 117 17.76 -6.96 13.06
CA ARG A 117 16.91 -7.42 11.96
C ARG A 117 15.94 -8.51 12.44
N PRO A 118 14.70 -8.57 11.89
CA PRO A 118 13.84 -9.72 12.09
C PRO A 118 14.43 -10.97 11.41
N ALA A 119 13.93 -12.16 11.77
CA ALA A 119 14.33 -13.39 11.10
C ALA A 119 14.05 -13.33 9.59
N LYS A 120 14.88 -13.99 8.78
CA LYS A 120 14.58 -14.15 7.35
C LYS A 120 13.34 -15.05 7.19
N PRO A 121 12.43 -14.74 6.24
CA PRO A 121 11.28 -15.59 5.93
C PRO A 121 11.71 -16.95 5.35
#